data_AF-A0A517YKR6-F1
#
_entry.id   AF-A0A517YKR6-F1
#
_cell.length_a   1.000
_cell.length_b   1.000
_cell.length_c   1.000
_cell.angle_alpha   90.00
_cell.angle_beta   90.00
_cell.angle_gamma   90.00
#
_symmetry.space_group_name_H-M   'P 1'
#
loop_
_entity.id
_entity.type
_entity.pdbx_description
1 polymer ?
#
loop_
_entity_poly.entity_id
_entity_poly.type
_entity_poly.pdbx_seq_one_letter_code
_entity_poly.pdbx_strand_id
1 'polypeptide(L)' 'MTNRAPLIVAIVLLLLPLLYVVSYVAIVQPYHRSVWIVKGTLEMEYVHYRWGGAYAAKVFWPLEQIDRKLRPNRWYLW' A
#
# COMPACT_ATOMS: atom_id res chain seq x y z
N MET A 1 -36.78 -12.12 -18.40
CA MET A 1 -35.74 -11.13 -18.05
C MET A 1 -34.79 -11.78 -17.06
N THR A 2 -33.56 -12.10 -17.47
CA THR A 2 -32.60 -12.77 -16.58
C THR A 2 -31.93 -11.74 -15.68
N ASN A 3 -32.15 -11.82 -14.37
CA ASN A 3 -31.54 -10.91 -13.41
C ASN A 3 -30.03 -11.21 -13.30
N ARG A 4 -29.19 -10.32 -13.84
CA ARG A 4 -27.73 -10.42 -13.81
C ARG A 4 -27.10 -9.77 -12.57
N ALA A 5 -27.89 -9.08 -11.74
CA ALA A 5 -27.39 -8.43 -10.53
C ALA A 5 -26.57 -9.34 -9.61
N PRO A 6 -27.00 -10.58 -9.27
CA PRO A 6 -26.20 -11.44 -8.38
C PRO A 6 -24.85 -11.84 -9.00
N LEU A 7 -24.80 -12.05 -10.32
CA LEU A 7 -23.55 -12.36 -11.02
C LEU A 7 -22.58 -11.16 -11.00
N ILE A 8 -23.09 -9.95 -11.26
CA ILE A 8 -22.27 -8.73 -11.23
C ILE A 8 -21.73 -8.49 -9.82
N VAL A 9 -22.57 -8.63 -8.79
CA VAL A 9 -22.15 -8.48 -7.39
C VAL A 9 -21.07 -9.49 -7.04
N ALA A 10 -21.21 -10.76 -7.44
CA ALA A 10 -20.20 -11.78 -7.22
C ALA A 10 -18.86 -11.42 -7.88
N ILE A 11 -18.88 -10.96 -9.14
CA ILE A 11 -17.67 -10.53 -9.86
C ILE A 11 -16.99 -9.36 -9.12
N VAL A 12 -17.75 -8.35 -8.72
CA VAL A 12 -17.20 -7.19 -7.99
C VAL A 12 -16.56 -7.63 -6.67
N LEU A 13 -17.25 -8.46 -5.89
CA LEU A 13 -16.73 -8.96 -4.61
C LEU A 13 -15.45 -9.79 -4.78
N LEU A 14 -15.31 -10.52 -5.88
CA LEU A 14 -14.09 -11.26 -6.21
C LEU A 14 -12.95 -10.34 -6.69
N LEU A 15 -13.27 -9.26 -7.40
CA LEU A 15 -12.28 -8.32 -7.93
C LEU A 15 -11.76 -7.34 -6.88
N LEU A 16 -12.56 -6.95 -5.90
CA LEU A 16 -12.16 -6.02 -4.83
C LEU A 16 -10.89 -6.45 -4.07
N PRO A 17 -10.75 -7.68 -3.56
CA PRO A 17 -9.53 -8.09 -2.87
C PRO A 17 -8.33 -8.15 -3.82
N LEU A 18 -8.53 -8.57 -5.07
CA LEU A 18 -7.47 -8.60 -6.07
C LEU A 18 -6.96 -7.18 -6.37
N LEU A 19 -7.88 -6.24 -6.59
CA LEU A 19 -7.57 -4.84 -6.82
C LEU A 19 -6.82 -4.24 -5.62
N TYR A 20 -7.27 -4.53 -4.40
CA TYR A 20 -6.61 -4.07 -3.17
C TYR A 20 -5.15 -4.54 -3.08
N VAL A 21 -4.89 -5.82 -3.34
CA VAL A 21 -3.53 -6.38 -3.32
C VAL A 21 -2.66 -5.81 -4.44
N VAL A 22 -3.19 -5.72 -5.66
CA VAL A 22 -2.44 -5.17 -6.81
C VAL A 22 -2.11 -3.70 -6.60
N SER A 23 -3.06 -2.91 -6.09
CA SER A 23 -2.82 -1.50 -5.75
C SER A 23 -1.70 -1.36 -4.73
N TYR A 24 -1.70 -2.17 -3.66
CA TYR A 24 -0.61 -2.18 -2.68
C TYR A 24 0.75 -2.45 -3.33
N VAL A 25 0.87 -3.52 -4.10
CA VAL A 25 2.14 -3.90 -4.77
C VAL A 25 2.62 -2.82 -5.73
N ALA A 26 1.71 -2.14 -6.42
CA ALA A 26 2.05 -1.08 -7.37
C ALA A 26 2.66 0.15 -6.69
N ILE A 27 2.25 0.48 -5.47
CA ILE A 27 2.66 1.71 -4.79
C ILE A 27 3.67 1.51 -3.67
N VAL A 28 3.79 0.31 -3.10
CA VAL A 28 4.70 0.06 -1.97
C VAL A 28 6.15 0.19 -2.41
N GLN A 29 6.94 0.94 -1.64
CA GLN A 29 8.36 1.14 -1.86
C GLN A 29 9.09 1.10 -0.52
N PRO A 30 9.41 -0.11 -0.01
CA PRO A 30 9.83 -0.29 1.38
C PRO A 30 11.20 0.33 1.69
N TYR A 31 12.04 0.58 0.68
CA TYR A 31 13.37 1.19 0.79
C TYR A 31 13.44 2.69 0.46
N HIS A 32 12.33 3.39 0.30
CA HIS A 32 12.39 4.79 -0.09
C HIS A 32 12.56 5.70 1.13
N ARG A 33 13.79 6.16 1.35
CA ARG A 33 14.09 7.27 2.27
C ARG A 33 13.99 8.56 1.47
N SER A 34 13.06 9.41 1.86
CA SER A 34 12.94 10.75 1.29
C SER A 34 13.57 11.75 2.25
N VAL A 35 14.39 12.64 1.69
CA VAL A 35 15.08 13.68 2.45
C VAL A 35 14.45 15.00 2.05
N TRP A 36 13.91 15.71 3.02
CA TRP A 36 13.29 17.02 2.80
C TRP A 36 13.95 18.05 3.70
N ILE A 37 14.07 19.29 3.21
CA ILE A 37 14.53 20.40 4.03
C ILE A 37 13.28 21.15 4.50
N VAL A 38 12.98 21.04 5.80
CA VAL A 38 11.88 21.76 6.44
C VAL A 38 12.51 22.84 7.31
N LYS A 39 12.27 24.12 7.00
CA LYS A 39 12.76 25.28 7.77
C LYS A 39 14.29 25.30 8.03
N GLY A 40 15.08 24.80 7.08
CA GLY A 40 16.54 24.73 7.20
C GLY A 40 17.07 23.54 8.00
N THR A 41 16.19 22.70 8.54
CA THR A 41 16.54 21.39 9.12
C THR A 41 16.30 20.27 8.11
N LEU A 42 17.23 19.31 8.09
CA LEU A 42 17.17 18.13 7.23
C LEU A 42 16.31 17.07 7.92
N GLU A 43 15.09 16.87 7.44
CA GLU A 43 14.18 15.86 7.95
C GLU A 43 14.23 14.61 7.05
N MET A 44 14.40 13.45 7.67
CA MET A 44 14.35 12.15 6.99
C MET A 44 13.00 11.50 7.29
N GLU A 45 12.17 11.36 6.26
CA GLU A 45 10.92 10.60 6.39
C GLU A 45 11.03 9.30 5.59
N TYR A 46 10.72 8.20 6.27
CA TYR A 46 10.55 6.89 5.65
C TYR A 46 9.23 6.86 4.91
N VAL A 47 9.28 7.12 3.60
CA VAL A 47 8.11 7.13 2.74
C VAL A 47 7.99 5.76 2.11
N HIS A 48 7.25 4.86 2.75
CA HIS A 48 7.08 3.48 2.29
C HIS A 48 6.16 3.31 1.07
N TYR A 49 5.63 4.43 0.53
CA TYR A 49 4.65 4.45 -0.55
C TYR A 49 4.98 5.52 -1.58
N ARG A 50 4.95 5.16 -2.87
CA ARG A 50 5.16 6.08 -4.00
C ARG A 50 4.16 7.24 -4.04
N TRP A 51 2.95 7.01 -3.55
CA TRP A 51 1.87 7.99 -3.56
C TRP A 51 0.98 7.80 -2.31
N GLY A 52 0.27 8.86 -1.92
CA GLY A 52 -0.76 8.81 -0.87
C GLY A 52 -0.24 8.93 0.57
N GLY A 53 1.07 8.81 0.79
CA GLY A 53 1.72 9.08 2.08
C GLY A 53 1.02 8.42 3.27
N ALA A 54 0.67 9.21 4.29
CA ALA A 54 -0.01 8.74 5.49
C ALA A 54 -1.37 8.06 5.23
N TYR A 55 -2.08 8.43 4.16
CA TYR A 55 -3.35 7.78 3.82
C TYR A 55 -3.14 6.37 3.28
N ALA A 56 -2.14 6.19 2.39
CA ALA A 56 -1.76 4.87 1.89
C ALA A 56 -1.34 3.93 3.04
N ALA A 57 -0.58 4.46 4.01
CA ALA A 57 -0.18 3.70 5.19
C ALA A 57 -1.39 3.22 6.03
N LYS A 58 -2.44 4.04 6.16
CA LYS A 58 -3.68 3.63 6.86
C LYS A 58 -4.46 2.58 6.08
N VAL A 59 -4.65 2.79 4.77
CA VAL A 59 -5.47 1.91 3.92
C VAL A 59 -4.82 0.54 3.73
N PHE A 60 -3.50 0.49 3.54
CA PHE A 60 -2.77 -0.74 3.27
C PHE A 60 -2.09 -1.36 4.49
N TRP A 61 -2.36 -0.83 5.69
CA TRP A 61 -1.75 -1.31 6.93
C TRP A 61 -1.80 -2.84 7.11
N PRO A 62 -2.93 -3.54 6.85
CA PRO A 62 -2.96 -5.00 7.02
C PRO A 62 -1.99 -5.73 6.07
N LEU A 63 -1.94 -5.33 4.79
CA LEU A 63 -1.01 -5.91 3.81
C LEU A 63 0.44 -5.59 4.14
N GLU A 64 0.69 -4.37 4.63
CA GLU A 64 2.00 -3.96 5.08
C GLU A 64 2.52 -4.83 6.23
N GLN A 65 1.69 -5.17 7.21
CA GLN A 65 2.11 -6.05 8.30
C GLN A 65 2.47 -7.45 7.79
N ILE A 66 1.72 -7.98 6.81
CA ILE A 66 2.04 -9.26 6.18
C ILE A 66 3.37 -9.15 5.42
N ASP A 67 3.55 -8.08 4.66
CA ASP A 67 4.75 -7.88 3.86
C ASP A 67 6.02 -7.71 4.73
N ARG A 68 5.92 -6.96 5.83
CA ARG A 68 7.00 -6.81 6.82
C ARG A 68 7.41 -8.16 7.42
N LYS A 69 6.46 -9.08 7.63
CA LYS A 69 6.73 -10.44 8.13
C LYS A 69 7.35 -11.34 7.07
N LEU A 70 6.89 -11.24 5.82
CA LEU A 70 7.39 -12.06 4.71
C LEU A 70 8.75 -11.60 4.20
N ARG A 71 9.01 -10.29 4.20
CA ARG A 71 10.22 -9.68 3.65
C ARG A 71 10.85 -8.69 4.64
N PRO A 72 11.22 -9.11 5.87
CA PRO A 72 11.72 -8.20 6.89
C PRO A 72 12.94 -7.39 6.43
N ASN A 73 13.85 -8.03 5.68
CA ASN A 73 15.02 -7.37 5.11
C ASN A 73 14.67 -6.16 4.22
N ARG A 74 13.46 -6.13 3.63
CA ARG A 74 13.00 -5.00 2.80
C ARG A 74 12.57 -3.77 3.59
N TRP A 75 12.20 -3.96 4.85
CA TRP A 75 11.56 -2.95 5.67
C TRP A 75 12.44 -2.40 6.79
N TYR A 76 13.48 -3.14 7.18
CA TYR A 76 14.29 -2.86 8.37
C TYR A 76 15.80 -2.81 8.11
N LEU A 77 16.27 -2.60 6.87
CA LEU A 77 17.71 -2.34 6.68
C LEU A 77 18.04 -0.93 7.21
N TRP A 78 18.83 -0.94 8.29
CA TRP A 78 19.33 0.19 9.06
C TRP A 78 20.41 0.97 8.30
#